data_AF-A0A1Y4IVM8-F1
#
_entry.id   AF-A0A1Y4IVM8-F1
#
_cell.length_a   1.000
_cell.length_b   1.000
_cell.length_c   1.000
_cell.angle_alpha   90.00
_cell.angle_beta   90.00
_cell.angle_gamma   90.00
#
_symmetry.space_group_name_H-M   'P 1'
#
loop_
_entity.id
_entity.type
_entity.pdbx_description
1 polymer ?
#
loop_
_entity_poly.entity_id
_entity_poly.type
_entity_poly.pdbx_seq_one_letter_code
_entity_poly.pdbx_strand_id
1 'polypeptide(L)'
;MSEQKRVRRTSEQIANDLDLQIAELNDSIQDVEAKKAEAVEKFDAKIASINEKIRKLQARKQDLLTPKKRVRRKTKAQQIKSLVSKAQKSGMKLNEIAEKLGVSIEE
;
A
#
# COMPACT_ATOMS: atom_id res chain seq x y z
N MET A 1 27.70 -21.05 -76.89
CA MET A 1 27.29 -20.56 -75.56
C MET A 1 26.77 -21.75 -74.76
N SER A 2 27.64 -22.45 -74.02
CA SER A 2 27.22 -23.59 -73.20
C SER A 2 26.53 -23.07 -71.94
N GLU A 3 25.23 -23.32 -71.82
CA GLU A 3 24.44 -23.00 -70.63
C GLU A 3 25.00 -23.76 -69.41
N GLN A 4 25.62 -23.02 -68.48
CA GLN A 4 25.94 -23.55 -67.16
C GLN A 4 24.62 -23.80 -66.41
N LYS A 5 24.26 -25.09 -66.28
CA LYS A 5 23.16 -25.51 -65.41
C LYS A 5 23.46 -25.07 -63.97
N ARG A 6 22.53 -24.32 -63.37
CA ARG A 6 22.62 -23.89 -61.98
C ARG A 6 22.80 -25.10 -61.07
N VAL A 7 23.83 -25.08 -60.22
CA VAL A 7 24.07 -26.11 -59.20
C VAL A 7 22.92 -26.07 -58.21
N ARG A 8 22.25 -27.21 -58.01
CA ARG A 8 21.22 -27.35 -56.96
C ARG A 8 21.90 -27.39 -55.60
N ARG A 9 21.31 -26.75 -54.58
CA ARG A 9 21.79 -26.83 -53.19
C ARG A 9 21.77 -28.29 -52.72
N THR A 10 22.74 -28.68 -51.90
CA THR A 10 22.73 -29.99 -51.23
C THR A 10 21.70 -29.98 -50.09
N SER A 11 21.25 -31.16 -49.68
CA SER A 11 20.34 -31.31 -48.53
C SER A 11 20.91 -30.70 -47.24
N GLU A 12 22.22 -30.80 -47.03
CA GLU A 12 22.93 -30.21 -45.87
C GLU A 12 22.91 -28.68 -45.91
N GLN A 13 23.12 -28.08 -47.08
CA GLN A 13 23.03 -26.62 -47.23
C GLN A 13 21.63 -26.11 -46.92
N ILE A 14 20.60 -26.84 -47.37
CA ILE A 14 19.20 -26.50 -47.06
C ILE A 14 18.92 -26.63 -45.56
N ALA A 15 19.42 -27.69 -44.90
CA ALA A 15 19.26 -27.87 -43.46
C ALA A 15 19.91 -26.73 -42.67
N ASN A 16 21.15 -26.35 -43.01
CA ASN A 16 21.84 -25.23 -42.37
C ASN A 16 21.11 -23.89 -42.58
N ASP A 17 20.59 -23.63 -43.79
CA ASP A 17 19.79 -22.43 -44.07
C ASP A 17 18.51 -22.40 -43.20
N LEU A 18 17.87 -23.55 -42.98
CA LEU A 18 16.69 -23.66 -42.13
C LEU A 18 17.04 -23.50 -40.65
N ASP A 19 18.16 -24.06 -40.19
CA ASP A 19 18.63 -23.90 -38.81
C ASP A 19 18.92 -22.42 -38.49
N LEU A 20 19.49 -21.67 -39.44
CA LEU A 20 19.67 -20.22 -39.31
C LEU A 20 18.34 -19.48 -39.19
N GLN A 21 17.35 -19.83 -40.03
CA GLN A 21 16.01 -19.23 -39.94
C GLN A 21 15.32 -19.56 -38.62
N ILE A 22 15.49 -20.78 -38.11
CA ILE A 22 14.95 -21.19 -36.80
C ILE A 22 15.62 -20.38 -35.68
N ALA A 23 16.94 -20.17 -35.76
CA ALA A 23 17.65 -19.34 -34.78
C ALA A 23 17.13 -17.89 -34.76
N GLU A 24 16.97 -17.26 -35.93
CA GLU A 24 16.44 -15.89 -36.05
C GLU A 24 15.01 -15.77 -35.48
N LEU A 25 14.17 -16.78 -35.70
CA LEU A 25 12.82 -16.83 -35.15
C LEU A 25 12.83 -17.01 -33.62
N ASN A 26 13.75 -17.80 -33.08
CA ASN A 26 13.91 -17.96 -31.63
C ASN A 26 14.37 -16.67 -30.96
N ASP A 27 15.31 -15.94 -31.56
CA ASP A 27 15.74 -14.63 -31.07
C ASP A 27 14.56 -13.63 -31.07
N SER A 28 13.76 -13.65 -32.14
CA SER A 28 12.54 -12.83 -32.23
C SER A 28 11.51 -13.19 -31.14
N ILE A 29 11.38 -14.47 -30.78
CA ILE A 29 10.52 -14.92 -29.67
C ILE A 29 11.04 -14.34 -28.35
N GLN A 30 12.34 -14.43 -28.08
CA GLN A 30 12.93 -13.90 -26.84
C GLN A 30 12.71 -12.39 -26.69
N ASP A 31 12.85 -11.62 -27.77
CA ASP A 31 12.57 -10.18 -27.78
C ASP A 31 11.11 -9.87 -27.45
N VAL A 32 10.18 -10.66 -27.97
CA VAL A 32 8.75 -10.52 -27.68
C VAL A 32 8.45 -10.88 -26.23
N GLU A 33 9.07 -11.93 -25.69
CA GLU A 33 8.94 -12.34 -24.30
C GLU A 33 9.46 -11.26 -23.34
N ALA A 34 10.61 -10.66 -23.65
CA ALA A 34 11.15 -9.55 -22.86
C ALA A 34 10.19 -8.35 -22.84
N LYS A 35 9.67 -7.93 -24.00
CA LYS A 35 8.68 -6.85 -24.10
C LYS A 35 7.39 -7.18 -23.34
N LYS A 36 6.96 -8.44 -23.38
CA LYS A 36 5.80 -8.91 -22.63
C LYS A 36 6.04 -8.80 -21.12
N ALA A 37 7.21 -9.23 -20.63
CA ALA A 37 7.57 -9.15 -19.22
C ALA A 37 7.55 -7.68 -18.73
N GLU A 38 8.18 -6.76 -19.46
CA GLU A 38 8.14 -5.33 -19.12
C GLU A 38 6.72 -4.75 -19.11
N ALA A 39 5.88 -5.16 -20.06
CA ALA A 39 4.50 -4.71 -20.12
C ALA A 39 3.69 -5.23 -18.93
N VAL A 40 3.88 -6.50 -18.56
CA VAL A 40 3.23 -7.12 -17.38
C VAL A 40 3.62 -6.35 -16.11
N GLU A 41 4.89 -6.04 -15.89
CA GLU A 41 5.33 -5.26 -14.73
C GLU A 41 4.67 -3.87 -14.67
N LYS A 42 4.57 -3.18 -15.81
CA LYS A 42 3.88 -1.87 -15.90
C LYS A 42 2.40 -1.99 -15.56
N PHE A 43 1.72 -3.05 -16.01
CA PHE A 43 0.31 -3.27 -15.69
C PHE A 43 0.11 -3.67 -14.23
N ASP A 44 0.98 -4.50 -13.66
CA ASP A 44 0.93 -4.89 -12.26
C ASP A 44 1.13 -3.69 -11.33
N ALA A 45 2.07 -2.79 -11.65
CA ALA A 45 2.25 -1.53 -10.93
C ALA A 45 0.98 -0.65 -10.97
N LYS A 46 0.30 -0.60 -12.12
CA LYS A 46 -0.96 0.13 -12.28
C LYS A 46 -2.10 -0.50 -11.46
N ILE A 47 -2.21 -1.83 -11.48
CA ILE A 47 -3.19 -2.58 -10.68
C ILE A 47 -2.94 -2.33 -9.18
N ALA A 48 -1.68 -2.36 -8.73
CA ALA A 48 -1.31 -2.08 -7.35
C ALA A 48 -1.76 -0.67 -6.92
N SER A 49 -1.47 0.35 -7.75
CA SER A 49 -1.89 1.74 -7.49
C SER A 49 -3.42 1.88 -7.40
N ILE A 50 -4.18 1.19 -8.27
CA ILE A 50 -5.64 1.19 -8.24
C ILE A 50 -6.14 0.51 -6.96
N ASN A 51 -5.57 -0.63 -6.58
CA ASN A 51 -5.93 -1.34 -5.36
C ASN A 51 -5.66 -0.51 -4.09
N GLU A 52 -4.57 0.25 -4.05
CA GLU A 52 -4.31 1.20 -2.96
C GLU A 52 -5.38 2.29 -2.87
N LYS A 53 -5.81 2.85 -4.00
CA LYS A 53 -6.90 3.83 -4.04
C LYS A 53 -8.21 3.22 -3.53
N ILE A 54 -8.52 1.99 -3.94
CA ILE A 54 -9.70 1.26 -3.45
C ILE A 54 -9.61 1.08 -1.93
N ARG A 55 -8.47 0.65 -1.39
CA ARG A 55 -8.27 0.49 0.07
C ARG A 55 -8.46 1.79 0.83
N LYS A 56 -7.91 2.91 0.33
CA LYS A 56 -8.10 4.25 0.94
C LYS A 56 -9.58 4.66 0.96
N LEU A 57 -10.30 4.43 -0.14
CA LEU A 57 -11.73 4.73 -0.21
C LEU A 57 -12.56 3.83 0.71
N GLN A 58 -12.22 2.54 0.80
CA GLN A 58 -12.87 1.60 1.73
C GLN A 58 -12.63 2.01 3.19
N ALA A 59 -11.41 2.39 3.57
CA ALA A 59 -11.11 2.90 4.91
C ALA A 59 -11.93 4.16 5.22
N ARG A 60 -11.96 5.13 4.31
CA ARG A 60 -12.77 6.35 4.46
C ARG A 60 -14.26 6.06 4.58
N LYS A 61 -14.76 5.08 3.82
CA LYS A 61 -16.17 4.62 3.90
C LYS A 61 -16.45 4.02 5.28
N GLN A 62 -15.55 3.20 5.81
CA GLN A 62 -15.69 2.62 7.16
C GLN A 62 -15.64 3.70 8.25
N ASP A 63 -14.72 4.65 8.16
CA ASP A 63 -14.63 5.77 9.11
C ASP A 63 -15.90 6.64 9.11
N LEU A 64 -16.51 6.83 7.94
CA LEU A 64 -17.77 7.57 7.82
C LEU A 64 -18.94 6.78 8.41
N LEU A 65 -19.00 5.47 8.14
CA LEU A 65 -20.08 4.59 8.62
C LEU A 65 -19.96 4.28 10.11
N THR A 66 -18.76 4.36 10.67
CA THR A 66 -18.49 4.21 12.09
C THR A 66 -18.28 5.59 12.73
N PRO A 67 -19.36 6.35 13.00
CA PRO A 67 -19.23 7.67 13.58
C PRO A 67 -18.45 7.58 14.89
N LYS A 68 -17.34 8.32 14.96
CA LYS A 68 -16.47 8.40 16.13
C LYS A 68 -17.34 8.60 17.37
N LYS A 69 -17.27 7.69 18.33
CA LYS A 69 -18.05 7.77 19.57
C LYS A 69 -17.76 9.13 20.22
N ARG A 70 -18.75 10.02 20.20
CA ARG A 70 -18.59 11.37 20.77
C ARG A 70 -18.27 11.21 22.26
N VAL A 71 -17.08 11.66 22.65
CA VAL A 71 -16.74 11.79 24.07
C VAL A 71 -17.71 12.81 24.65
N ARG A 72 -18.58 12.39 25.57
CA ARG A 72 -19.44 13.32 26.28
C ARG A 72 -18.54 14.34 26.97
N ARG A 73 -18.87 15.63 26.87
CA ARG A 73 -18.20 16.65 27.69
C ARG A 73 -18.33 16.24 29.15
N LYS A 74 -17.23 16.33 29.89
CA LYS A 74 -17.26 16.07 31.34
C LYS A 74 -18.25 17.03 31.96
N THR A 75 -19.12 16.52 32.82
CA THR A 75 -20.02 17.37 33.62
C THR A 75 -19.20 18.21 34.61
N LYS A 76 -19.75 19.32 35.11
CA LYS A 76 -19.08 20.16 36.13
C LYS A 76 -18.61 19.32 37.33
N ALA A 77 -19.44 18.40 37.81
CA ALA A 77 -19.09 17.47 38.89
C ALA A 77 -17.88 16.58 38.56
N GLN A 78 -17.80 16.05 37.33
CA GLN A 78 -16.64 15.25 36.89
C GLN A 78 -15.37 16.09 36.75
N GLN A 79 -15.50 17.35 36.32
CA GLN A 79 -14.37 18.28 36.25
C GLN A 79 -13.82 18.57 37.65
N ILE A 80 -14.70 18.89 38.60
CA ILE A 80 -14.36 19.11 40.01
C ILE A 80 -13.68 17.86 40.59
N LYS A 81 -14.26 16.67 40.42
CA LYS A 81 -13.67 15.41 40.88
C LYS A 81 -12.27 15.18 40.28
N SER A 82 -12.08 15.48 39.00
CA SER A 82 -10.78 15.33 38.35
C SER A 82 -9.74 16.34 38.82
N LEU A 83 -10.18 17.56 39.17
CA LEU A 83 -9.31 18.61 39.70
C LEU A 83 -8.81 18.23 41.10
N VAL A 84 -9.72 17.84 41.99
CA VAL A 84 -9.39 17.37 43.34
C VAL A 84 -8.49 16.13 43.29
N SER A 85 -8.82 15.16 42.42
CA SER A 85 -7.99 13.95 42.25
C SER A 85 -6.58 14.27 41.73
N LYS A 86 -6.42 15.28 40.85
CA LYS A 86 -5.09 15.73 40.42
C LYS A 86 -4.30 16.37 41.55
N ALA A 87 -4.94 17.22 42.36
CA ALA A 87 -4.31 17.87 43.50
C ALA A 87 -3.84 16.84 44.54
N GLN A 88 -4.64 15.81 44.81
CA GLN A 88 -4.24 14.69 45.65
C GLN A 88 -3.06 13.89 45.06
N LYS A 89 -3.07 13.63 43.75
CA LYS A 89 -1.97 12.94 43.05
C LYS A 89 -0.67 13.76 43.05
N SER A 90 -0.75 15.08 43.10
CA SER A 90 0.42 15.95 43.30
C SER A 90 0.91 16.00 44.75
N GLY A 91 0.33 15.19 45.64
CA GLY A 91 0.76 15.08 47.05
C GLY A 91 0.12 16.09 47.99
N MET A 92 -0.87 16.89 47.55
CA MET A 92 -1.60 17.79 48.45
C MET A 92 -2.58 17.00 49.30
N LYS A 93 -2.63 17.30 50.61
CA LYS A 93 -3.61 16.70 51.52
C LYS A 93 -5.00 17.30 51.33
N LEU A 94 -6.04 16.58 51.75
CA LEU A 94 -7.43 17.00 51.57
C LEU A 94 -7.70 18.38 52.21
N ASN A 95 -7.18 18.60 53.43
CA ASN A 95 -7.32 19.87 54.16
C ASN A 95 -6.62 21.03 53.45
N GLU A 96 -5.42 20.80 52.92
CA GLU A 96 -4.65 21.81 52.16
C GLU A 96 -5.36 22.20 50.85
N ILE A 97 -6.05 21.24 50.22
CA ILE A 97 -6.86 21.50 49.04
C ILE A 97 -8.10 22.32 49.41
N ALA A 98 -8.75 22.00 50.53
CA ALA A 98 -9.91 22.74 51.03
C ALA A 98 -9.56 24.18 51.38
N GLU A 99 -8.46 24.41 52.10
CA GLU A 99 -7.96 25.76 52.42
C GLU A 99 -7.69 26.57 51.16
N LYS A 100 -7.01 25.99 50.16
CA LYS A 100 -6.73 26.68 48.89
C LYS A 100 -7.99 26.96 48.06
N LEU A 101 -9.02 26.14 48.20
CA LEU A 101 -10.32 26.35 47.55
C LEU A 101 -11.25 27.25 48.38
N GLY A 102 -10.88 27.62 49.61
CA GLY A 102 -11.71 28.40 50.52
C GLY A 102 -12.96 27.65 50.98
N VAL A 103 -12.91 26.32 51.08
CA VAL A 103 -14.04 25.46 51.46
C VAL A 103 -13.72 24.75 52.77
N SER A 104 -14.65 24.81 53.73
CA SER A 104 -14.58 24.00 54.96
C SER A 104 -15.05 22.57 54.66
N ILE A 105 -14.28 21.58 55.10
CA ILE A 105 -14.72 20.18 55.10
C ILE A 105 -15.62 20.03 56.33
N GLU A 106 -16.93 20.02 56.12
CA GLU A 106 -17.87 19.55 57.14
C GLU A 106 -17.72 18.02 57.26
N GLU A 107 -17.66 17.50 58.49
CA GLU A 107 -17.48 16.07 58.78
C GLU A 107 -18.63 15.18 58.26
#